data_AF-A0A352FU78-F1
#
_entry.id   AF-A0A352FU78-F1
#
_cell.length_a   1.000
_cell.length_b   1.000
_cell.length_c   1.000
_cell.angle_alpha   90.00
_cell.angle_beta   90.00
_cell.angle_gamma   90.00
#
_symmetry.space_group_name_H-M   'P 1'
#
loop_
_entity.id
_entity.type
_entity.pdbx_description
1 polymer ?
#
loop_
_entity_poly.entity_id
_entity_poly.type
_entity_poly.pdbx_seq_one_letter_code
_entity_poly.pdbx_strand_id
1 'polypeptide(L)'
;NDLTQTTFGLSRDDSGRFLPSYVDRKILADDPFQVLDREGVGELVRIGAERGRSVKPDLKVGICGEHGGDPQSIAFCNEIGLNYVSCSPYRVPVARLAAAQAALEAEAKATAEATAVAAADEDAKSREAVGA
;
A
#
# COMPACT_ATOMS: atom_id res chain seq x y z
N ASN A 1 1.28 11.74 7.55
CA ASN A 1 1.00 13.20 7.63
C ASN A 1 2.16 14.08 7.25
N ASP A 2 3.18 14.24 8.09
CA ASP A 2 4.23 15.22 7.81
C ASP A 2 5.03 14.90 6.55
N LEU A 3 5.26 13.62 6.29
CA LEU A 3 5.84 13.18 5.02
C LEU A 3 4.98 13.63 3.83
N THR A 4 3.65 13.50 3.90
CA THR A 4 2.76 14.04 2.86
C THR A 4 2.93 15.55 2.69
N GLN A 5 2.99 16.31 3.79
CA GLN A 5 3.15 17.77 3.73
C GLN A 5 4.44 18.15 2.99
N THR A 6 5.56 17.50 3.31
CA THR A 6 6.85 17.81 2.69
C THR A 6 6.98 17.27 1.27
N THR A 7 6.40 16.11 0.96
CA THR A 7 6.41 15.56 -0.41
C THR A 7 5.58 16.40 -1.37
N PHE A 8 4.37 16.80 -0.97
CA PHE A 8 3.51 17.62 -1.82
C PHE A 8 3.82 19.12 -1.75
N GLY A 9 4.57 19.57 -0.74
CA GLY A 9 4.75 20.99 -0.45
C GLY A 9 3.46 21.66 0.02
N LEU A 10 2.61 20.93 0.75
CA LEU A 10 1.30 21.38 1.19
C LEU A 10 1.25 21.49 2.72
N SER A 11 1.00 22.68 3.22
CA SER A 11 0.57 22.88 4.61
C SER A 11 -0.84 22.33 4.77
N ARG A 12 -1.03 21.35 5.68
CA ARG A 12 -2.34 20.75 5.93
C ARG A 12 -3.36 21.80 6.39
N ASP A 13 -2.93 22.69 7.29
CA ASP A 13 -3.79 23.71 7.89
C ASP A 13 -4.27 24.77 6.86
N ASP A 14 -3.48 25.02 5.82
CA ASP A 14 -3.83 25.97 4.75
C ASP A 14 -4.53 25.30 3.56
N SER A 15 -4.32 23.99 3.38
CA SER A 15 -4.77 23.24 2.19
C SER A 15 -6.28 23.18 2.02
N GLY A 16 -7.05 23.30 3.11
CA GLY A 16 -8.52 23.23 3.07
C GLY A 16 -9.18 24.27 2.15
N ARG A 17 -8.48 25.33 1.77
CA ARG A 17 -8.97 26.39 0.87
C ARG A 17 -9.01 26.00 -0.61
N PHE A 18 -8.20 25.01 -1.03
CA PHE A 18 -8.08 24.63 -2.44
C PHE A 18 -8.10 23.11 -2.67
N LEU A 19 -7.73 22.31 -1.68
CA LEU A 19 -7.62 20.86 -1.81
C LEU A 19 -8.96 20.19 -2.21
N PRO A 20 -10.13 20.58 -1.65
CA PRO A 20 -11.41 20.05 -2.13
C PRO A 20 -11.64 20.30 -3.63
N SER A 21 -11.30 21.49 -4.12
CA SER A 21 -11.41 21.82 -5.55
C SER A 21 -10.50 20.95 -6.43
N TYR A 22 -9.33 20.56 -5.93
CA TYR A 22 -8.41 19.68 -6.67
C TYR A 22 -8.98 18.27 -6.79
N VAL A 23 -9.61 17.76 -5.74
CA VAL A 23 -10.27 16.44 -5.75
C VAL A 23 -11.53 16.46 -6.63
N ASP A 24 -12.36 17.49 -6.51
CA ASP A 24 -13.58 17.66 -7.33
C ASP A 24 -13.26 17.72 -8.82
N ARG A 25 -12.17 18.42 -9.17
CA ARG A 25 -11.70 18.57 -10.55
C ARG A 25 -10.81 17.41 -11.02
N LYS A 26 -10.63 16.36 -10.20
CA LYS A 26 -9.79 15.19 -10.50
C LYS A 26 -8.34 15.53 -10.86
N ILE A 27 -7.84 16.65 -10.32
CA ILE A 27 -6.41 16.96 -10.31
C ILE A 27 -5.69 16.00 -9.37
N LEU A 28 -6.33 15.69 -8.23
CA LEU A 28 -5.95 14.60 -7.34
C LEU A 28 -7.10 13.59 -7.29
N ALA A 29 -6.77 12.30 -7.16
CA ALA A 29 -7.78 11.25 -7.03
C ALA A 29 -8.55 11.39 -5.72
N ASP A 30 -7.81 11.60 -4.63
CA ASP A 30 -8.28 11.67 -3.25
C ASP A 30 -7.53 12.76 -2.47
N ASP A 31 -8.02 13.10 -1.27
CA ASP A 31 -7.27 13.94 -0.32
C ASP A 31 -6.04 13.16 0.18
N PRO A 32 -4.80 13.61 -0.11
CA PRO A 32 -3.58 12.90 0.25
C PRO A 32 -3.32 12.84 1.77
N PHE A 33 -4.03 13.63 2.57
CA PHE A 33 -4.00 13.56 4.04
C PHE A 33 -4.97 12.52 4.61
N GLN A 34 -5.90 12.01 3.82
CA GLN A 34 -6.82 10.93 4.21
C GLN A 34 -6.38 9.59 3.62
N VAL A 35 -6.10 9.56 2.32
CA VAL A 35 -5.64 8.38 1.59
C VAL A 35 -4.17 8.58 1.23
N LEU A 36 -3.34 7.58 1.50
CA LEU A 36 -1.92 7.66 1.19
C LEU A 36 -1.72 7.68 -0.33
N ASP A 37 -1.10 8.75 -0.83
CA ASP A 37 -0.59 8.81 -2.20
C ASP A 37 0.46 7.71 -2.40
N ARG A 38 0.13 6.69 -3.20
CA ARG A 38 0.99 5.52 -3.42
C ARG A 38 2.18 5.81 -4.32
N GLU A 39 2.05 6.74 -5.26
CA GLU A 39 3.08 7.00 -6.28
C GLU A 39 4.17 7.94 -5.78
N GLY A 40 3.82 8.99 -5.04
CA GLY A 40 4.79 9.93 -4.48
C GLY A 40 5.19 9.55 -3.05
N VAL A 41 4.29 9.75 -2.09
CA VAL A 41 4.58 9.50 -0.66
C VAL A 41 4.88 8.02 -0.41
N GLY A 42 4.11 7.13 -1.03
CA GLY A 42 4.29 5.68 -0.93
C GLY A 42 5.66 5.21 -1.40
N GLU A 43 6.22 5.80 -2.45
CA GLU A 43 7.58 5.50 -2.91
C GLU A 43 8.62 5.86 -1.85
N LEU A 44 8.49 7.01 -1.20
CA LEU A 44 9.39 7.39 -0.10
C LEU A 44 9.26 6.45 1.11
N VAL A 45 8.05 5.99 1.42
CA VAL A 45 7.82 5.00 2.49
C VAL A 45 8.49 3.66 2.12
N ARG A 46 8.35 3.20 0.87
CA ARG A 46 8.99 1.98 0.35
C ARG A 46 10.52 2.07 0.46
N ILE A 47 11.11 3.15 -0.04
CA ILE A 47 12.55 3.43 0.06
C ILE A 47 13.01 3.40 1.52
N GLY A 48 12.27 4.03 2.43
CA GLY A 48 12.59 4.06 3.85
C GLY A 48 12.60 2.67 4.48
N ALA A 49 11.57 1.85 4.21
CA ALA A 49 11.47 0.49 4.72
C ALA A 49 12.57 -0.43 4.16
N GLU A 50 12.80 -0.37 2.85
CA GLU A 50 13.81 -1.20 2.17
C GLU A 50 15.23 -0.86 2.62
N ARG A 51 15.61 0.43 2.63
CA ARG A 51 16.94 0.85 3.08
C ARG A 51 17.16 0.62 4.57
N GLY A 52 16.12 0.74 5.38
CA GLY A 52 16.19 0.38 6.80
C GLY A 52 16.48 -1.11 6.98
N ARG A 53 15.78 -1.97 6.23
CA ARG A 53 15.93 -3.43 6.30
C ARG A 53 17.19 -3.96 5.64
N SER A 54 17.75 -3.26 4.66
CA SER A 54 19.05 -3.64 4.07
C SER A 54 20.20 -3.53 5.08
N VAL A 55 20.05 -2.68 6.10
CA VAL A 55 21.04 -2.54 7.19
C VAL A 55 20.65 -3.39 8.41
N LYS A 56 19.36 -3.45 8.75
CA LYS A 56 18.84 -4.24 9.87
C LYS A 56 17.66 -5.10 9.39
N PRO A 57 17.88 -6.37 9.01
CA PRO A 57 16.86 -7.23 8.40
C PRO A 57 15.56 -7.34 9.22
N ASP A 58 15.67 -7.43 10.54
CA ASP A 58 14.52 -7.56 11.44
C ASP A 58 13.93 -6.22 11.91
N LEU A 59 14.26 -5.11 11.25
CA LEU A 59 13.73 -3.80 11.59
C LEU A 59 12.20 -3.80 11.48
N LYS A 60 11.55 -3.53 12.62
CA LYS A 60 10.10 -3.35 12.69
C LYS A 60 9.76 -1.94 12.21
N VAL A 61 8.89 -1.87 11.21
CA VAL A 61 8.45 -0.63 10.57
C VAL A 61 6.93 -0.58 10.65
N GLY A 62 6.38 0.57 11.00
CA GLY A 62 4.94 0.79 11.00
C GLY A 62 4.59 2.21 10.60
N ILE A 63 3.30 2.44 10.37
CA ILE A 63 2.76 3.76 10.02
C ILE A 63 1.83 4.25 11.13
N CYS A 64 1.81 5.56 11.34
CA CYS A 64 0.88 6.21 12.27
C CYS A 64 0.17 7.39 11.60
N GLY A 65 -0.91 7.83 12.23
CA GLY A 65 -1.72 8.96 11.76
C GLY A 65 -2.96 8.51 10.99
N GLU A 66 -3.45 9.39 10.14
CA GLU A 66 -4.74 9.26 9.48
C GLU A 66 -4.75 8.12 8.50
N HIS A 67 -3.66 7.97 7.74
CA HIS A 67 -3.42 6.86 6.82
C HIS A 67 -3.48 5.49 7.49
N GLY A 68 -3.12 5.40 8.78
CA GLY A 68 -3.15 4.13 9.53
C GLY A 68 -4.56 3.60 9.81
N GLY A 69 -5.60 4.37 9.52
CA GLY A 69 -7.01 3.98 9.66
C GLY A 69 -7.79 3.98 8.34
N ASP A 70 -7.12 4.18 7.21
CA ASP A 70 -7.72 4.16 5.88
C ASP A 70 -7.47 2.80 5.19
N PRO A 71 -8.51 2.07 4.73
CA PRO A 71 -8.35 0.75 4.14
C PRO A 71 -7.39 0.69 2.94
N GLN A 72 -7.42 1.68 2.05
CA GLN A 72 -6.55 1.69 0.86
C GLN A 72 -5.08 1.88 1.23
N SER A 73 -4.82 2.74 2.22
CA SER A 73 -3.50 2.97 2.78
C SER A 73 -2.98 1.74 3.54
N ILE A 74 -3.84 1.06 4.30
CA ILE A 74 -3.49 -0.18 5.00
C ILE A 74 -3.15 -1.30 4.01
N ALA A 75 -3.92 -1.44 2.93
CA ALA A 75 -3.61 -2.41 1.87
C ALA A 75 -2.23 -2.15 1.25
N PHE A 76 -1.89 -0.90 0.98
CA PHE A 76 -0.55 -0.53 0.54
C PHE A 76 0.52 -0.88 1.58
N CYS A 77 0.29 -0.58 2.86
CA CYS A 77 1.23 -0.93 3.94
C CYS A 77 1.48 -2.43 4.02
N ASN A 78 0.43 -3.25 3.84
CA ASN A 78 0.55 -4.71 3.76
C ASN A 78 1.39 -5.14 2.53
N GLU A 79 1.12 -4.55 1.37
CA GLU A 79 1.85 -4.83 0.12
C GLU A 79 3.36 -4.60 0.24
N ILE A 80 3.78 -3.49 0.86
CA ILE A 80 5.21 -3.20 1.08
C ILE A 80 5.78 -3.84 2.36
N GLY A 81 5.00 -4.68 3.03
CA GLY A 81 5.42 -5.47 4.18
C GLY A 81 5.71 -4.67 5.45
N LEU A 82 4.94 -3.62 5.76
CA LEU A 82 4.97 -2.99 7.09
C LEU A 82 4.46 -3.96 8.16
N ASN A 83 4.97 -3.82 9.39
CA ASN A 83 4.66 -4.73 10.49
C ASN A 83 3.39 -4.35 11.25
N TYR A 84 3.05 -3.07 11.30
CA TYR A 84 1.86 -2.60 12.00
C TYR A 84 1.37 -1.26 11.46
N VAL A 85 0.09 -0.98 11.73
CA VAL A 85 -0.52 0.34 11.56
C VAL A 85 -1.00 0.83 12.92
N SER A 86 -0.95 2.14 13.13
CA SER A 86 -1.41 2.81 14.35
C SER A 86 -2.40 3.91 13.98
N CYS A 87 -3.61 3.82 14.52
CA CYS A 87 -4.69 4.76 14.27
C CYS A 87 -5.44 5.12 15.56
N SER A 88 -6.30 6.14 15.47
CA SER A 88 -7.16 6.56 16.58
C SER A 88 -8.03 5.40 17.10
N PRO A 89 -8.34 5.32 18.40
CA PRO A 89 -9.04 4.19 19.01
C PRO A 89 -10.31 3.74 18.27
N TYR A 90 -11.15 4.67 17.83
CA TYR A 90 -12.39 4.38 17.12
C TYR A 90 -12.19 3.76 15.73
N ARG A 91 -11.02 3.94 15.12
CA ARG A 91 -10.65 3.37 13.81
C ARG A 91 -9.98 2.00 13.93
N VAL A 92 -9.63 1.54 15.13
CA VAL A 92 -9.01 0.24 15.34
C VAL A 92 -9.84 -0.92 14.74
N PRO A 93 -11.18 -0.99 14.91
CA PRO A 93 -11.96 -2.05 14.29
C PRO A 93 -11.88 -2.05 12.76
N VAL A 94 -11.94 -0.87 12.14
CA VAL A 94 -11.80 -0.70 10.68
C VAL A 94 -10.41 -1.12 10.22
N ALA A 95 -9.37 -0.67 10.92
CA ALA A 95 -8.00 -1.01 10.58
C ALA A 95 -7.73 -2.52 10.65
N ARG A 96 -8.30 -3.21 11.66
CA ARG A 96 -8.21 -4.67 11.79
C ARG A 96 -8.91 -5.39 10.64
N LEU A 97 -10.10 -4.95 10.25
CA LEU A 97 -10.84 -5.53 9.14
C LEU A 97 -10.10 -5.32 7.81
N ALA A 98 -9.64 -4.10 7.55
CA ALA A 98 -8.90 -3.76 6.34
C ALA A 98 -7.58 -4.54 6.24
N ALA A 99 -6.84 -4.68 7.35
CA ALA A 99 -5.62 -5.48 7.37
C ALA A 99 -5.89 -6.97 7.07
N ALA A 100 -6.98 -7.52 7.60
CA ALA A 100 -7.38 -8.90 7.30
C ALA A 100 -7.77 -9.07 5.82
N GLN A 101 -8.54 -8.13 5.26
CA GLN A 101 -8.89 -8.13 3.84
C GLN A 101 -7.65 -8.05 2.95
N ALA A 102 -6.72 -7.14 3.24
CA ALA A 102 -5.48 -7.00 2.50
C ALA A 102 -4.60 -8.27 2.54
N ALA A 103 -4.56 -8.96 3.69
CA ALA A 103 -3.84 -10.22 3.82
C ALA A 103 -4.49 -11.33 2.97
N LEU A 104 -5.83 -11.45 3.00
CA LEU A 104 -6.56 -12.44 2.20
C LEU A 104 -6.43 -12.17 0.69
N GLU A 105 -6.48 -10.91 0.27
CA GLU A 105 -6.27 -10.53 -1.12
C GLU A 105 -4.85 -10.86 -1.60
N ALA A 106 -3.84 -10.61 -0.77
CA ALA A 106 -2.46 -10.97 -1.07
C ALA A 106 -2.27 -12.50 -1.19
N GLU A 107 -2.88 -13.28 -0.29
CA GLU A 107 -2.85 -14.74 -0.34
C GLU A 107 -3.58 -15.30 -1.58
N ALA A 108 -4.76 -14.76 -1.89
CA ALA A 108 -5.50 -15.13 -3.09
C ALA A 108 -4.71 -14.83 -4.37
N LYS A 109 -4.05 -13.67 -4.44
CA LYS A 109 -3.18 -13.29 -5.56
C LYS A 109 -1.99 -14.25 -5.70
N ALA A 110 -1.30 -14.56 -4.61
CA ALA A 110 -0.18 -15.51 -4.62
C ALA A 110 -0.61 -16.91 -5.09
N THR A 111 -1.80 -17.36 -4.68
CA THR A 111 -2.38 -18.64 -5.09
C THR A 111 -2.71 -18.66 -6.58
N ALA A 112 -3.31 -17.58 -7.08
CA ALA A 112 -3.62 -17.44 -8.50
C ALA A 112 -2.36 -17.40 -9.37
N GLU A 113 -1.32 -16.68 -8.95
CA GLU A 113 -0.02 -16.63 -9.64
C GLU A 113 0.65 -18.01 -9.68
N ALA A 114 0.68 -18.73 -8.55
CA ALA A 114 1.23 -20.09 -8.50
C ALA A 114 0.48 -21.06 -9.42
N THR A 115 -0.85 -20.94 -9.50
CA THR A 115 -1.69 -21.78 -10.37
C THR A 115 -1.44 -21.48 -11.84
N ALA A 116 -1.27 -20.20 -12.19
CA ALA A 116 -0.97 -19.77 -13.57
C ALA A 116 0.41 -20.26 -14.03
N VAL A 117 1.43 -20.20 -13.16
CA VAL A 117 2.77 -20.70 -13.46
C VAL A 117 2.75 -22.22 -13.69
N ALA A 118 2.04 -22.97 -12.84
CA ALA A 118 1.90 -24.42 -13.00
C ALA A 118 1.22 -24.79 -14.34
N ALA A 119 0.18 -24.05 -14.74
CA ALA A 119 -0.50 -24.27 -16.02
C ALA A 119 0.39 -23.96 -17.23
N ALA A 120 1.24 -22.93 -17.15
CA ALA A 120 2.18 -22.57 -18.22
C ALA A 120 3.30 -23.62 -18.38
N ASP A 121 3.80 -24.18 -17.28
CA ASP A 121 4.81 -25.25 -17.29
C ASP A 121 4.24 -26.56 -17.88
N GLU A 122 2.96 -26.87 -17.65
CA GLU A 122 2.30 -28.03 -18.26
C GLU A 122 2.08 -27.84 -19.77
N ASP A 123 1.64 -26.65 -20.22
CA ASP A 123 1.47 -26.33 -21.64
C ASP A 123 2.82 -26.40 -22.40
N ALA A 124 3.90 -25.88 -21.80
CA ALA A 124 5.24 -25.96 -22.37
C ALA A 124 5.73 -27.41 -22.56
N LYS A 125 5.57 -28.26 -21.55
CA LYS A 125 5.93 -29.70 -21.62
C LYS A 125 5.10 -30.45 -22.66
N SER A 126 3.82 -30.10 -22.80
CA SER A 126 2.94 -30.74 -23.79
C SER A 126 3.33 -30.39 -25.23
N ARG A 127 3.79 -29.16 -25.49
CA ARG A 127 4.28 -28.71 -26.80
C ARG A 127 5.62 -29.35 -27.16
N GLU A 128 6.50 -29.54 -26.19
CA GLU A 128 7.78 -30.24 -26.38
C GLU A 128 7.58 -31.73 -26.70
N ALA A 129 6.58 -32.36 -26.09
CA ALA A 129 6.23 -33.77 -26.32
C ALA A 129 5.53 -34.04 -27.68
N VAL A 130 4.91 -33.02 -28.29
CA VAL A 130 4.26 -33.13 -29.62
C VAL A 130 5.25 -32.82 -30.77
N GLY A 131 6.40 -32.22 -30.46
CA GLY A 131 7.44 -31.86 -31.43
C GLY A 131 8.58 -32.88 -31.62
N ALA A 132 8.58 -33.99 -30.86
CA ALA A 132 9.54 -35.10 -30.94
C ALA A 132 8.89 -36.35 -31.56
#